data_AF-A0AA42E4I8-F1
#
_entry.id   AF-A0AA42E4I8-F1
#
_cell.length_a   1.000
_cell.length_b   1.000
_cell.length_c   1.000
_cell.angle_alpha   90.00
_cell.angle_beta   90.00
_cell.angle_gamma   90.00
#
_symmetry.space_group_name_H-M   'P 1'
#
loop_
_entity.id
_entity.type
_entity.pdbx_description
1 polymer ?
#
loop_
_entity_poly.entity_id
_entity_poly.type
_entity_poly.pdbx_seq_one_letter_code
_entity_poly.pdbx_strand_id
1 'polypeptide(L)'
;MRALLLGAVVAVTLAAGAGRAEADPFGIWSPPSWATWYPWCAKLNIGFEQVSCAYTSFEQCMATVRGVGGFCDRNLYPPPPGPPPRAKRSRKRSR
;
A
#
# COMPACT_ATOMS: atom_id res chain seq x y z
N MET A 1 -47.46 -8.07 -30.88
CA MET A 1 -46.14 -7.39 -30.94
C MET A 1 -45.83 -6.95 -29.52
N ARG A 2 -45.01 -7.73 -28.78
CA ARG A 2 -43.68 -7.31 -28.27
C ARG A 2 -43.79 -5.96 -27.51
N ALA A 3 -43.61 -5.84 -26.19
CA ALA A 3 -42.59 -6.47 -25.37
C ALA A 3 -42.97 -6.47 -23.88
N LEU A 4 -43.02 -7.67 -23.32
CA LEU A 4 -42.59 -7.94 -21.94
C LEU A 4 -41.10 -7.56 -21.85
N LEU A 5 -40.72 -6.62 -20.98
CA LEU A 5 -39.37 -6.55 -20.40
C LEU A 5 -39.52 -5.91 -19.01
N LEU A 6 -39.97 -6.69 -18.02
CA LEU A 6 -39.08 -7.41 -17.10
C LEU A 6 -38.29 -6.41 -16.24
N GLY A 7 -38.93 -5.97 -15.15
CA GLY A 7 -38.25 -5.46 -13.97
C GLY A 7 -37.38 -6.58 -13.38
N ALA A 8 -36.15 -6.68 -13.85
CA ALA A 8 -35.17 -7.59 -13.30
C ALA A 8 -34.57 -6.92 -12.06
N VAL A 9 -35.15 -7.26 -10.91
CA VAL A 9 -34.51 -7.16 -9.60
C VAL A 9 -33.23 -7.97 -9.68
N VAL A 10 -32.10 -7.34 -10.04
CA VAL A 10 -30.79 -7.97 -9.87
C VAL A 10 -30.30 -7.59 -8.48
N ALA A 11 -30.89 -8.25 -7.49
CA ALA A 11 -30.27 -8.42 -6.19
C ALA A 11 -28.98 -9.22 -6.41
N VAL A 12 -27.85 -8.53 -6.58
CA VAL A 12 -26.54 -9.18 -6.61
C VAL A 12 -26.19 -9.55 -5.17
N THR A 13 -26.75 -10.66 -4.70
CA THR A 13 -26.23 -11.40 -3.56
C THR A 13 -25.75 -12.75 -4.06
N LEU A 14 -24.44 -12.86 -4.30
CA LEU A 14 -23.77 -14.15 -4.39
C LEU A 14 -22.57 -14.16 -3.44
N ALA A 15 -22.71 -15.04 -2.46
CA ALA A 15 -21.76 -15.32 -1.41
C ALA A 15 -20.64 -16.28 -1.86
N ALA A 16 -19.53 -16.18 -1.14
CA ALA A 16 -18.50 -17.20 -0.88
C ALA A 16 -17.44 -17.51 -1.98
N GLY A 17 -16.20 -17.12 -1.66
CA GLY A 17 -15.11 -18.11 -1.62
C GLY A 17 -13.90 -17.87 -2.52
N ALA A 18 -12.97 -17.01 -2.09
CA ALA A 18 -11.51 -17.25 -2.07
C ALA A 18 -10.76 -15.94 -1.72
N GLY A 19 -10.30 -15.83 -0.47
CA GLY A 19 -9.23 -14.92 -0.07
C GLY A 19 -9.49 -13.42 -0.20
N ARG A 20 -10.58 -12.89 0.35
CA ARG A 20 -10.62 -11.45 0.61
C ARG A 20 -9.80 -11.22 1.88
N ALA A 21 -8.68 -10.51 1.76
CA ALA A 21 -8.14 -9.78 2.89
C ALA A 21 -9.33 -9.08 3.56
N GLU A 22 -9.56 -9.33 4.85
CA GLU A 22 -10.53 -8.56 5.63
C GLU A 22 -10.34 -7.08 5.25
N ALA A 23 -11.43 -6.40 4.90
CA ALA A 23 -11.35 -4.95 4.84
C ALA A 23 -11.03 -4.48 6.27
N ASP A 24 -10.04 -3.61 6.43
CA ASP A 24 -9.64 -3.01 7.71
C ASP A 24 -10.37 -1.65 7.87
N PRO A 25 -11.70 -1.57 8.11
CA PRO A 25 -12.43 -0.30 8.09
C PRO A 25 -11.90 0.73 9.09
N PHE A 26 -11.19 0.27 10.12
CA PHE A 26 -10.59 1.09 11.17
C PHE A 26 -9.05 0.99 11.23
N GLY A 27 -8.40 0.30 10.28
CA GLY A 27 -6.93 0.20 10.23
C GLY A 27 -6.26 -0.51 11.42
N ILE A 28 -7.01 -1.20 12.27
CA ILE A 28 -6.51 -1.83 13.52
C ILE A 28 -5.36 -2.83 13.27
N TRP A 29 -5.39 -3.52 12.12
CA TRP A 29 -4.42 -4.56 11.75
C TRP A 29 -3.38 -4.10 10.72
N SER A 30 -3.53 -2.89 10.17
CA SER A 30 -2.60 -2.34 9.20
C SER A 30 -1.36 -1.79 9.93
N PRO A 31 -0.14 -2.01 9.40
CA PRO A 31 1.04 -1.40 9.98
C PRO A 31 0.92 0.12 9.90
N PRO A 32 1.37 0.85 10.91
CA PRO A 32 1.33 2.30 10.88
C PRO A 32 2.23 2.81 9.75
N SER A 33 1.91 3.98 9.19
CA SER A 33 2.65 4.55 8.06
C SER A 33 4.14 4.77 8.34
N TRP A 34 4.52 4.99 9.60
CA TRP A 34 5.91 5.12 10.05
C TRP A 34 6.69 3.79 10.04
N ALA A 35 6.02 2.64 10.06
CA ALA A 35 6.66 1.33 9.97
C ALA A 35 7.05 0.95 8.53
N THR A 36 6.54 1.70 7.55
CA THR A 36 6.88 1.48 6.14
C THR A 36 8.20 2.16 5.81
N TRP A 37 9.15 1.39 5.28
CA TRP A 37 10.40 1.94 4.79
C TRP A 37 10.23 2.52 3.38
N TYR A 38 10.78 3.71 3.15
CA TYR A 38 10.74 4.42 1.87
C TYR A 38 12.15 4.71 1.35
N PRO A 39 12.40 4.54 0.03
CA PRO A 39 13.72 4.71 -0.56
C PRO A 39 14.15 6.15 -0.82
N TRP A 40 13.24 7.13 -0.78
CA TRP A 40 13.53 8.53 -1.11
C TRP A 40 13.12 9.46 0.04
N CYS A 41 13.98 10.45 0.28
CA CYS A 41 13.82 11.45 1.34
C CYS A 41 13.89 12.87 0.76
N ALA A 42 12.96 13.72 1.17
CA ALA A 42 13.01 15.16 0.92
C ALA A 42 13.82 15.85 2.02
N LYS A 43 14.77 16.68 1.61
CA LYS A 43 15.52 17.63 2.44
C LYS A 43 14.95 19.02 2.19
N LEU A 44 14.15 19.51 3.12
CA LEU A 44 13.42 20.77 3.01
C LEU A 44 14.17 21.85 3.79
N ASN A 45 14.26 23.05 3.21
CA ASN A 45 14.91 24.21 3.81
C ASN A 45 13.88 25.34 4.01
N ILE A 46 12.97 25.14 4.96
CA ILE A 46 11.84 26.05 5.21
C ILE A 46 12.04 26.90 6.48
N GLY A 47 13.26 27.42 6.66
CA GLY A 47 13.69 28.18 7.85
C GLY A 47 14.40 27.31 8.91
N PHE A 48 14.28 25.99 8.78
CA PHE A 48 15.03 24.98 9.54
C PHE A 48 15.15 23.72 8.69
N GLU A 49 16.18 22.92 8.95
CA GLU A 49 16.42 21.69 8.19
C GLU A 49 15.39 20.63 8.59
N GLN A 50 14.57 20.22 7.63
CA GLN A 50 13.60 19.14 7.80
C GLN A 50 13.90 17.99 6.83
N VAL A 51 13.74 16.77 7.32
CA VAL A 51 13.93 15.55 6.54
C VAL A 51 12.66 14.72 6.58
N SER A 52 12.13 14.38 5.41
CA SER A 52 10.93 13.54 5.28
C SER A 52 11.20 12.37 4.35
N CYS A 53 11.25 11.15 4.89
CA CYS A 53 11.47 9.90 4.15
C CYS A 53 10.15 9.15 3.95
N ALA A 54 9.29 9.67 3.07
CA ALA A 54 7.94 9.15 2.85
C ALA A 54 7.62 8.90 1.36
N TYR A 55 8.66 8.80 0.51
CA TYR A 55 8.50 8.77 -0.95
C TYR A 55 8.99 7.45 -1.55
N THR A 56 8.17 6.88 -2.42
CA THR A 56 8.50 5.62 -3.12
C THR A 56 9.34 5.86 -4.38
N SER A 57 9.31 7.07 -4.93
CA SER A 57 10.04 7.48 -6.13
C SER A 57 10.66 8.86 -6.00
N PHE A 58 11.70 9.13 -6.82
CA PHE A 58 12.35 10.43 -6.86
C PHE A 58 11.40 11.50 -7.37
N GLU A 59 10.61 11.19 -8.39
CA GLU A 59 9.64 12.08 -9.02
C GLU A 59 8.56 12.50 -8.01
N GLN A 60 8.11 11.58 -7.15
CA GLN A 60 7.17 11.90 -6.09
C GLN A 60 7.79 12.84 -5.06
N CYS A 61 9.05 12.62 -4.67
CA CYS A 61 9.76 13.55 -3.79
C CYS A 61 9.94 14.92 -4.45
N MET A 62 10.37 14.95 -5.72
CA MET A 62 10.56 16.18 -6.48
C MET A 62 9.26 16.97 -6.63
N ALA A 63 8.13 16.26 -6.78
CA ALA A 63 6.80 16.87 -6.83
C ALA A 63 6.41 17.59 -5.53
N THR A 64 6.99 17.22 -4.39
CA THR A 64 6.79 17.89 -3.10
C THR A 64 7.76 19.05 -2.90
N VAL A 65 9.06 18.86 -3.17
CA VAL A 65 10.06 19.93 -2.94
C VAL A 65 9.95 21.08 -3.93
N ARG A 66 9.37 20.84 -5.13
CA ARG A 66 9.11 21.90 -6.11
C ARG A 66 8.16 22.95 -5.52
N GLY A 67 8.58 24.21 -5.53
CA GLY A 67 7.81 25.34 -4.99
C GLY A 67 7.92 25.55 -3.48
N VAL A 68 8.35 24.55 -2.70
CA VAL A 68 8.63 24.70 -1.26
C VAL A 68 10.11 25.04 -1.02
N GLY A 69 11.00 24.47 -1.82
CA GLY A 69 12.45 24.60 -1.69
C GLY A 69 13.09 23.40 -0.96
N GLY A 70 14.20 22.90 -1.51
CA GLY A 70 14.85 21.70 -1.02
C GLY A 70 15.39 20.80 -2.13
N PHE A 71 15.83 19.60 -1.76
CA PHE A 71 16.30 18.57 -2.68
C PHE A 71 15.88 17.17 -2.22
N CYS A 72 16.01 16.20 -3.11
CA CYS A 72 15.63 14.82 -2.87
C CYS A 72 16.86 13.92 -2.94
N ASP A 73 17.00 13.06 -1.93
CA ASP A 73 18.10 12.11 -1.83
C ASP A 73 17.61 10.71 -1.47
N ARG A 74 18.48 9.73 -1.69
CA ARG A 74 18.23 8.35 -1.26
C ARG A 74 18.17 8.26 0.27
N ASN A 75 17.31 7.38 0.76
CA ASN A 75 17.29 7.02 2.17
C ASN A 75 18.59 6.28 2.52
N LEU A 76 19.35 6.80 3.49
CA LEU A 76 20.58 6.17 3.98
C LEU A 76 20.31 4.92 4.83
N TYR A 77 19.12 4.82 5.42
CA TYR A 77 18.76 3.65 6.21
C TYR A 77 18.38 2.49 5.28
N PRO A 78 18.95 1.28 5.47
CA PRO A 78 18.58 0.13 4.67
C PRO A 78 17.13 -0.30 4.97
N PRO A 79 16.45 -0.94 4.00
CA PRO A 79 15.14 -1.52 4.25
C PRO A 79 15.22 -2.60 5.35
N PRO A 80 14.16 -2.76 6.15
CA PRO A 80 14.10 -3.81 7.14
C PRO A 80 14.19 -5.20 6.47
N PRO A 81 14.72 -6.22 7.18
CA PRO A 81 14.76 -7.58 6.66
C PRO A 81 13.37 -8.04 6.22
N GLY A 82 13.30 -8.63 5.02
CA GLY A 82 12.06 -9.22 4.54
C GLY A 82 11.56 -10.35 5.44
N PRO A 83 10.26 -10.68 5.42
CA PRO A 83 9.74 -11.81 6.17
C PRO A 83 10.44 -13.12 5.74
N PRO A 84 10.60 -14.08 6.66
CA PRO A 84 11.25 -15.35 6.34
C PRO A 84 10.50 -16.06 5.20
N PRO A 85 11.19 -16.85 4.36
CA PRO A 85 10.55 -17.60 3.28
C PRO A 85 9.41 -18.45 3.85
N ARG A 86 8.21 -18.36 3.28
CA ARG A 86 7.10 -19.24 3.68
C ARG A 86 7.53 -20.69 3.47
N ALA A 87 7.63 -21.44 4.56
CA ALA A 87 7.86 -22.89 4.48
C ALA A 87 6.78 -23.50 3.57
N LYS A 88 7.20 -24.16 2.49
CA LYS A 88 6.27 -24.89 1.63
C LYS A 88 5.73 -26.04 2.47
N ARG A 89 4.50 -25.89 2.97
CA ARG A 89 3.80 -26.97 3.68
C ARG A 89 3.68 -28.15 2.74
N SER A 90 4.54 -29.14 2.92
CA SER A 90 4.41 -30.45 2.29
C SER A 90 3.02 -30.96 2.61
N ARG A 91 2.15 -31.02 1.59
CA ARG A 91 0.87 -31.72 1.72
C ARG A 91 1.24 -33.18 1.92
N LYS A 92 1.28 -33.61 3.18
CA LYS A 92 1.36 -35.03 3.53
C LYS A 92 0.18 -35.70 2.86
N ARG A 93 0.43 -36.32 1.70
CA ARG A 93 -0.56 -37.06 0.93
C ARG A 93 -0.82 -38.32 1.73
N SER A 94 -1.86 -38.30 2.55
CA SER A 94 -2.36 -39.49 3.24
C SER A 94 -2.79 -40.49 2.16
N ARG A 95 -2.01 -41.55 2.00
CA ARG A 95 -2.38 -42.81 1.35
C ARG A 95 -1.85 -43.92 2.23
#